data_AF-A0A7S2CC31-F1
#
_entry.id   AF-A0A7S2CC31-F1
#
_cell.length_a   1.000
_cell.length_b   1.000
_cell.length_c   1.000
_cell.angle_alpha   90.00
_cell.angle_beta   90.00
_cell.angle_gamma   90.00
#
_symmetry.space_group_name_H-M   'P 1'
#
loop_
_entity.id
_entity.type
_entity.pdbx_description
1 polymer ?
#
loop_
_entity_poly.entity_id
_entity_poly.type
_entity_poly.pdbx_seq_one_letter_code
_entity_poly.pdbx_strand_id
1 'polypeptide(L)'
;TALAPLELELLNERAAARAMCMSKVRDLLENQLESMQAVGAYSIIGCDPSVSDKHLAAAYREAARRLHPDRGGDKVAFQRLQAAYEEVCKARNGAKKRR
;
A
#
# COMPACT_ATOMS: atom_id res chain seq x y z
N THR A 1 -3.49 43.26 19.98
CA THR A 1 -4.82 43.61 19.42
C THR A 1 -5.44 42.32 18.91
N ALA A 2 -6.61 41.94 19.39
CA ALA A 2 -7.31 40.78 18.83
C ALA A 2 -7.78 41.12 17.40
N LEU A 3 -7.73 40.16 16.49
CA LEU A 3 -8.25 40.32 15.13
C LEU A 3 -9.75 40.62 15.19
N ALA A 4 -10.25 41.45 14.27
CA ALA A 4 -11.68 41.63 14.14
C ALA A 4 -12.36 40.31 13.71
N PRO A 5 -13.62 40.07 14.09
CA PRO A 5 -14.31 38.81 13.78
C PRO A 5 -14.25 38.40 12.30
N LEU A 6 -14.42 39.36 11.39
CA LEU A 6 -14.36 39.12 9.95
C LEU A 6 -12.95 38.75 9.45
N GLU A 7 -11.91 39.34 10.02
CA GLU A 7 -10.52 39.02 9.69
C GLU A 7 -10.16 37.59 10.14
N LEU A 8 -10.67 37.20 11.31
CA LEU A 8 -10.52 35.85 11.85
C LEU A 8 -11.25 34.82 10.99
N GLU A 9 -12.46 35.12 10.54
CA GLU A 9 -13.26 34.25 9.67
C GLU A 9 -12.57 34.03 8.31
N LEU A 10 -12.09 35.10 7.67
CA LEU A 10 -11.34 35.02 6.42
C LEU A 10 -10.02 34.23 6.57
N LEU A 11 -9.33 34.39 7.71
CA LEU A 11 -8.11 33.63 7.99
C LEU A 11 -8.42 32.13 8.16
N ASN A 12 -9.51 31.79 8.85
CA ASN A 12 -9.98 30.42 9.03
C ASN A 12 -10.35 29.78 7.69
N GLU A 13 -11.07 30.49 6.82
CA GLU A 13 -11.41 29.99 5.47
C GLU A 13 -10.14 29.69 4.66
N ARG A 14 -9.14 30.58 4.70
CA ARG A 14 -7.85 30.35 4.01
C ARG A 14 -7.09 29.18 4.60
N ALA A 15 -7.11 29.02 5.93
CA ALA A 15 -6.49 27.88 6.60
C ALA A 15 -7.19 26.57 6.21
N ALA A 16 -8.53 26.55 6.16
CA ALA A 16 -9.31 25.41 5.70
C ALA A 16 -8.99 25.08 4.23
N ALA A 17 -8.91 26.07 3.35
CA ALA A 17 -8.52 25.86 1.95
C ALA A 17 -7.12 25.23 1.81
N ARG A 18 -6.15 25.69 2.61
CA ARG A 18 -4.81 25.10 2.65
C ARG A 18 -4.83 23.68 3.20
N ALA A 19 -5.57 23.43 4.28
CA ALA A 19 -5.73 22.10 4.86
C ALA A 19 -6.34 21.11 3.85
N MET A 20 -7.34 21.55 3.07
CA MET A 20 -7.91 20.76 1.99
C MET A 20 -6.89 20.45 0.89
N CYS A 21 -6.06 21.43 0.49
CA CYS A 21 -5.00 21.20 -0.48
C CYS A 21 -3.99 20.16 0.02
N MET A 22 -3.54 20.30 1.28
CA MET A 22 -2.62 19.35 1.90
C MET A 22 -3.23 17.94 2.03
N SER A 23 -4.53 17.86 2.32
CA SER A 23 -5.26 16.57 2.33
C SER A 23 -5.17 15.89 0.97
N LYS A 24 -5.44 16.60 -0.13
CA LYS A 24 -5.35 16.04 -1.48
C LYS A 24 -3.95 15.53 -1.82
N VAL A 25 -2.91 16.28 -1.42
CA VAL A 25 -1.52 15.87 -1.63
C VAL A 25 -1.22 14.60 -0.83
N ARG A 26 -1.64 14.53 0.44
CA ARG A 26 -1.50 13.33 1.27
C ARG A 26 -2.15 12.12 0.60
N ASP A 27 -3.41 12.25 0.18
CA ASP A 27 -4.15 11.16 -0.45
C ASP A 27 -3.45 10.69 -1.74
N LEU A 28 -2.88 11.60 -2.53
CA LEU A 28 -2.10 11.24 -3.73
C LEU A 28 -0.81 10.48 -3.38
N LEU A 29 -0.08 10.92 -2.36
CA LEU A 29 1.14 10.27 -1.91
C LEU A 29 0.85 8.88 -1.33
N GLU A 30 -0.24 8.73 -0.57
CA GLU A 30 -0.69 7.44 -0.05
C GLU A 30 -1.00 6.47 -1.20
N ASN A 31 -1.77 6.91 -2.20
CA ASN A 31 -2.07 6.08 -3.38
C ASN A 31 -0.80 5.68 -4.16
N GLN A 32 0.16 6.60 -4.32
CA GLN A 32 1.44 6.29 -4.97
C GLN A 32 2.25 5.27 -4.15
N LEU A 33 2.32 5.45 -2.84
CA LEU A 33 3.01 4.53 -1.94
C LEU A 33 2.41 3.12 -2.02
N GLU A 34 1.09 3.00 -1.94
CA GLU A 34 0.37 1.73 -2.10
C GLU A 34 0.73 1.06 -3.44
N SER A 35 0.75 1.82 -4.53
CA SER A 35 1.11 1.29 -5.85
C SER A 35 2.55 0.77 -5.91
N MET A 36 3.52 1.49 -5.33
CA MET A 36 4.93 1.10 -5.30
C MET A 36 5.15 -0.14 -4.41
N GLN A 37 4.48 -0.19 -3.25
CA GLN A 37 4.53 -1.33 -2.34
C GLN A 37 3.96 -2.59 -2.99
N ALA A 38 2.84 -2.47 -3.71
CA ALA A 38 2.27 -3.58 -4.46
C ALA A 38 3.27 -4.15 -5.48
N VAL A 39 3.95 -3.29 -6.27
CA VAL A 39 4.99 -3.73 -7.23
C VAL A 39 6.14 -4.43 -6.52
N GLY A 40 6.64 -3.88 -5.41
CA GLY A 40 7.70 -4.51 -4.62
C GLY A 40 7.29 -5.89 -4.07
N ALA A 41 6.03 -6.06 -3.69
CA ALA A 41 5.51 -7.31 -3.16
C ALA A 41 5.51 -8.44 -4.20
N TYR A 42 5.13 -8.16 -5.46
CA TYR A 42 5.23 -9.13 -6.55
C TYR A 42 6.67 -9.60 -6.78
N SER A 43 7.64 -8.69 -6.68
CA SER A 43 9.07 -9.01 -6.78
C SER A 43 9.55 -9.91 -5.63
N ILE A 44 9.07 -9.71 -4.40
CA ILE A 44 9.39 -10.59 -3.25
C ILE A 44 8.84 -12.00 -3.47
N ILE A 45 7.62 -12.12 -4.02
CA ILE A 45 7.00 -13.41 -4.35
C ILE A 45 7.71 -14.08 -5.53
N GLY A 46 8.28 -13.28 -6.43
CA GLY A 46 8.99 -13.74 -7.63
C GLY A 46 8.04 -13.97 -8.82
N CYS A 47 7.03 -13.13 -8.99
CA CYS A 47 6.09 -13.22 -10.11
C CYS A 47 5.76 -11.84 -10.69
N ASP A 48 5.21 -11.81 -11.90
CA ASP A 48 4.80 -10.56 -12.56
C ASP A 48 3.46 -10.04 -12.01
N PRO A 49 3.24 -8.72 -11.89
CA PRO A 49 1.95 -8.16 -11.44
C PRO A 49 0.73 -8.61 -12.26
N SER A 50 0.93 -8.95 -13.54
CA SER A 50 -0.12 -9.38 -14.48
C SER A 50 -0.53 -10.85 -14.34
N VAL A 51 0.14 -11.65 -13.50
CA VAL A 51 -0.19 -13.08 -13.35
C VAL A 51 -1.59 -13.29 -12.78
N SER A 52 -2.26 -14.37 -13.19
CA SER A 52 -3.56 -14.74 -12.64
C SER A 52 -3.49 -15.06 -11.14
N ASP A 53 -4.61 -14.96 -10.42
CA ASP A 53 -4.70 -15.31 -8.98
C ASP A 53 -4.20 -16.75 -8.71
N LYS A 54 -4.44 -17.69 -9.65
CA LYS A 54 -3.96 -19.07 -9.55
C LYS A 54 -2.43 -19.15 -9.61
N HIS A 55 -1.81 -18.41 -10.53
CA HIS A 55 -0.35 -18.37 -10.68
C HIS A 55 0.33 -17.65 -9.52
N LEU A 56 -0.25 -16.56 -9.03
CA LEU A 56 0.21 -15.87 -7.82
C LEU A 56 0.27 -16.83 -6.63
N ALA A 57 -0.80 -17.58 -6.39
CA ALA A 57 -0.85 -18.54 -5.29
C ALA A 57 0.14 -19.70 -5.46
N ALA A 58 0.41 -20.12 -6.71
CA ALA A 58 1.42 -21.13 -7.01
C ALA A 58 2.84 -20.62 -6.70
N ALA A 59 3.21 -19.44 -7.20
CA ALA A 59 4.51 -18.82 -6.96
C ALA A 59 4.77 -18.61 -5.46
N TYR A 60 3.76 -18.12 -4.73
CA TYR A 60 3.83 -18.00 -3.27
C TYR A 60 4.10 -19.33 -2.58
N ARG A 61 3.38 -20.41 -2.93
CA ARG A 61 3.58 -21.73 -2.32
C ARG A 61 4.98 -22.28 -2.60
N GLU A 62 5.52 -22.05 -3.78
CA GLU A 62 6.88 -22.46 -4.14
C GLU A 62 7.94 -21.69 -3.35
N ALA A 63 7.81 -20.36 -3.29
CA ALA A 63 8.70 -19.52 -2.49
C ALA A 63 8.61 -19.87 -0.99
N ALA A 64 7.40 -20.12 -0.48
CA ALA A 64 7.15 -20.51 0.91
C ALA A 64 7.82 -21.85 1.24
N ARG A 65 7.74 -22.83 0.33
CA ARG A 65 8.39 -24.13 0.49
C ARG A 65 9.91 -23.99 0.60
N ARG A 66 10.51 -23.08 -0.17
CA ARG A 66 11.95 -22.82 -0.19
C ARG A 66 12.45 -22.04 1.02
N LEU A 67 11.67 -21.08 1.51
CA LEU A 67 12.06 -20.19 2.61
C LEU A 67 11.63 -20.69 3.99
N HIS A 68 10.88 -21.80 4.07
CA HIS A 68 10.33 -22.28 5.33
C HIS A 68 11.42 -22.59 6.37
N PRO A 69 11.35 -22.04 7.60
CA PRO A 69 12.37 -22.25 8.63
C PRO A 69 12.53 -23.73 9.02
N ASP A 70 11.43 -24.50 9.08
CA ASP A 70 11.48 -25.94 9.37
C ASP A 70 12.23 -26.76 8.31
N ARG A 71 12.48 -26.19 7.12
CA ARG A 71 13.27 -26.81 6.05
C ARG A 71 14.68 -26.22 5.95
N GLY A 72 15.12 -25.47 6.96
CA GLY A 72 16.41 -24.77 6.96
C GLY A 72 16.39 -23.43 6.23
N GLY A 73 15.21 -22.89 5.93
CA GLY A 73 15.05 -21.56 5.32
C GLY A 73 15.16 -20.42 6.34
N ASP A 74 15.18 -19.18 5.84
CA ASP A 74 15.26 -17.98 6.67
C ASP A 74 13.86 -17.51 7.10
N LYS A 75 13.63 -17.47 8.42
CA LYS A 75 12.41 -16.97 9.05
C LYS A 75 12.08 -15.53 8.63
N VAL A 76 13.08 -14.65 8.54
CA VAL A 76 12.87 -13.24 8.19
C VAL A 76 12.43 -13.14 6.73
N ALA A 77 13.10 -13.87 5.83
CA ALA A 77 12.69 -13.96 4.44
C ALA A 77 11.27 -14.56 4.28
N PHE A 78 10.93 -15.57 5.06
CA PHE A 78 9.59 -16.18 5.06
C PHE A 78 8.51 -15.20 5.51
N GLN A 79 8.76 -14.43 6.58
CA GLN A 79 7.85 -13.38 7.04
C GLN A 79 7.66 -12.28 6.00
N ARG A 80 8.74 -11.86 5.32
CA ARG A 80 8.67 -10.89 4.22
C ARG A 80 7.82 -11.42 3.06
N LEU A 81 7.95 -12.70 2.72
CA LEU A 81 7.14 -13.34 1.69
C LEU A 81 5.65 -13.37 2.08
N GLN A 82 5.34 -13.69 3.34
CA GLN A 82 3.96 -13.66 3.85
C GLN A 82 3.34 -12.26 3.76
N ALA A 83 4.06 -11.24 4.24
CA ALA A 83 3.61 -9.86 4.18
C ALA A 83 3.39 -9.38 2.73
N ALA A 84 4.30 -9.75 1.81
CA ALA A 84 4.14 -9.43 0.40
C ALA A 84 2.88 -10.07 -0.22
N TYR A 85 2.61 -11.34 0.12
CA TYR A 85 1.40 -12.03 -0.38
C TYR A 85 0.11 -11.39 0.14
N GLU A 86 0.07 -11.00 1.41
CA GLU A 86 -1.07 -10.29 1.99
C GLU A 86 -1.30 -8.94 1.30
N GLU A 87 -0.24 -8.19 1.02
CA GLU A 87 -0.33 -6.89 0.36
C GLU A 87 -0.90 -7.00 -1.05
N VAL A 88 -0.41 -7.97 -1.84
CA VAL A 88 -0.95 -8.25 -3.17
C VAL A 88 -2.44 -8.61 -3.11
N CYS A 89 -2.83 -9.47 -2.16
CA CYS A 89 -4.23 -9.86 -1.97
C CYS A 89 -5.13 -8.64 -1.65
N LYS A 90 -4.68 -7.75 -0.75
CA LYS A 90 -5.38 -6.50 -0.41
C LYS A 90 -5.53 -5.60 -1.64
N ALA A 91 -4.44 -5.35 -2.36
CA ALA A 91 -4.44 -4.51 -3.55
C ALA A 91 -5.40 -5.04 -4.64
N ARG A 92 -5.39 -6.35 -4.92
CA ARG A 92 -6.29 -6.98 -5.90
C ARG A 92 -7.76 -6.93 -5.47
N ASN A 93 -8.06 -7.07 -4.18
CA ASN A 93 -9.42 -6.97 -3.66
C ASN A 93 -9.95 -5.53 -3.65
N GLY A 94 -9.10 -4.55 -3.33
CA GLY A 94 -9.44 -3.12 -3.44
C GLY A 94 -9.75 -2.72 -4.87
N ALA A 95 -8.98 -3.21 -5.84
CA ALA A 95 -9.25 -3.00 -7.27
C ALA A 95 -10.58 -3.62 -7.74
N LYS A 96 -10.94 -4.80 -7.25
CA LYS A 96 -12.25 -5.43 -7.53
C LYS A 96 -13.42 -4.61 -7.00
N LYS A 97 -13.29 -3.98 -5.82
CA LYS A 97 -14.36 -3.15 -5.21
C LYS A 97 -14.60 -1.83 -5.94
N ARG A 98 -13.60 -1.32 -6.67
CA ARG A 98 -13.66 -0.07 -7.44
C ARG A 98 -14.23 -0.26 -8.86
N ARG A 99 -14.50 -1.49 -9.29
CA ARG A 99 -15.13 -1.86 -10.57
C ARG A 99 -16.61 -2.12 -10.38
#